data_AF-A0A1V6N0I2-F1
#
_entry.id   AF-A0A1V6N0I2-F1
#
_cell.length_a   1.000
_cell.length_b   1.000
_cell.length_c   1.000
_cell.angle_alpha   90.00
_cell.angle_beta   90.00
_cell.angle_gamma   90.00
#
_symmetry.space_group_name_H-M   'P 1'
#
loop_
_entity.id
_entity.type
_entity.pdbx_description
1 polymer ?
#
loop_
_entity_poly.entity_id
_entity_poly.type
_entity_poly.pdbx_seq_one_letter_code
_entity_poly.pdbx_strand_id
1 'polypeptide(L)'
;MKDLNEKNFFKFERKKLDFPFYNDNPKLSIARWVLLAISVIIPFILIFTPHSFGGRFENLLYFILPFLFFGIVTNWKYDLICKKFQKNDFKLIPILIILEFIFSITVGFIMMHIFNMHIQSNPVFTELNSLFFWVLFPFQIFGEELLKIIPFLIFLTIFYKVTENRKISIVISTIIVLIIFGLIHLPAYDNLISVLLIQGLGSIFTMFAYLKTKNIFVSFLIHLIFDTITFLPGLLIL
;
A
#
# COMPACT_ATOMS: atom_id res chain seq x y z
N MET A 1 -15.77 -24.52 2.77
CA MET A 1 -15.51 -23.12 3.19
C MET A 1 -15.84 -23.08 4.68
N LYS A 2 -14.89 -22.77 5.59
CA LYS A 2 -15.25 -22.52 7.00
C LYS A 2 -16.30 -21.41 6.98
N ASP A 3 -17.47 -21.64 7.59
CA ASP A 3 -18.57 -20.67 7.52
C ASP A 3 -18.09 -19.29 8.00
N LEU A 4 -18.29 -18.29 7.13
CA LEU A 4 -17.95 -16.90 7.41
C LEU A 4 -18.95 -16.36 8.43
N ASN A 5 -18.69 -16.55 9.72
CA ASN A 5 -19.53 -15.97 10.76
C ASN A 5 -19.45 -14.44 10.68
N GLU A 6 -20.57 -13.79 10.37
CA GLU A 6 -20.65 -12.34 10.19
C GLU A 6 -20.12 -11.54 11.40
N LYS A 7 -20.13 -12.14 12.61
CA LYS A 7 -19.59 -11.53 13.83
C LYS A 7 -18.08 -11.26 13.74
N ASN A 8 -17.36 -11.99 12.88
CA ASN A 8 -15.91 -11.89 12.69
C ASN A 8 -15.49 -10.73 11.76
N PHE A 9 -16.45 -10.07 11.11
CA PHE A 9 -16.20 -8.91 10.25
C PHE A 9 -16.35 -7.60 11.02
N PHE A 10 -15.56 -6.59 10.67
CA PHE A 10 -15.83 -5.22 11.07
C PHE A 10 -17.08 -4.69 10.34
N LYS A 11 -17.79 -3.75 10.98
CA LYS A 11 -19.02 -3.16 10.41
C LYS A 11 -18.79 -2.45 9.07
N PHE A 12 -17.60 -1.92 8.83
CA PHE A 12 -17.28 -1.21 7.60
C PHE A 12 -16.98 -2.15 6.41
N GLU A 13 -16.71 -3.44 6.67
CA GLU A 13 -16.30 -4.39 5.65
C GLU A 13 -17.46 -4.93 4.81
N ARG A 14 -17.17 -5.27 3.56
CA ARG A 14 -18.06 -6.10 2.75
C ARG A 14 -18.05 -7.55 3.25
N LYS A 15 -19.06 -7.96 4.02
CA LYS A 15 -19.15 -9.28 4.67
C LYS A 15 -19.13 -10.50 3.73
N LYS A 16 -19.42 -10.32 2.43
CA LYS A 16 -19.39 -11.39 1.42
C LYS A 16 -18.00 -11.60 0.78
N LEU A 17 -17.03 -10.74 1.10
CA LEU A 17 -15.68 -10.78 0.55
C LEU A 17 -14.68 -10.88 1.69
N ASP A 18 -13.80 -11.86 1.62
CA ASP A 18 -12.78 -12.08 2.64
C ASP A 18 -11.37 -12.01 2.05
N PHE A 19 -10.38 -11.86 2.93
CA PHE A 19 -8.97 -11.85 2.54
C PHE A 19 -8.50 -13.27 2.20
N PRO A 20 -7.64 -13.45 1.18
CA PRO A 20 -7.13 -14.77 0.85
C PRO A 20 -6.13 -15.28 1.89
N PHE A 21 -5.90 -16.60 1.86
CA PHE A 21 -4.83 -17.36 2.51
C PHE A 21 -4.90 -17.52 4.03
N TYR A 22 -5.33 -16.51 4.79
CA TYR A 22 -5.18 -16.49 6.25
C TYR A 22 -5.92 -17.64 6.97
N ASN A 23 -7.04 -18.08 6.42
CA ASN A 23 -7.87 -19.18 6.91
C ASN A 23 -7.76 -20.43 6.01
N ASP A 24 -6.60 -20.63 5.37
CA ASP A 24 -6.33 -21.70 4.41
C ASP A 24 -7.25 -21.69 3.19
N ASN A 25 -7.75 -20.51 2.79
CA ASN A 25 -8.59 -20.35 1.59
C ASN A 25 -8.08 -19.24 0.64
N PRO A 26 -7.44 -19.58 -0.49
CA PRO A 26 -6.92 -20.90 -0.80
C PRO A 26 -5.72 -21.24 0.11
N LYS A 27 -5.48 -22.53 0.35
CA LYS A 27 -4.29 -22.98 1.09
C LYS A 27 -3.06 -22.84 0.20
N LEU A 28 -1.99 -22.26 0.75
CA LEU A 28 -0.69 -22.18 0.09
C LEU A 28 0.28 -23.21 0.68
N SER A 29 1.14 -23.79 -0.18
CA SER A 29 2.28 -24.59 0.26
C SER A 29 3.38 -23.70 0.85
N ILE A 30 4.32 -24.28 1.59
CA ILE A 30 5.46 -23.55 2.17
C ILE A 30 6.28 -22.86 1.07
N ALA A 31 6.55 -23.55 -0.05
CA ALA A 31 7.26 -22.95 -1.18
C ALA A 31 6.54 -21.71 -1.74
N ARG A 32 5.20 -21.72 -1.81
CA ARG A 32 4.41 -20.56 -2.24
C ARG A 32 4.45 -19.41 -1.24
N TRP A 33 4.49 -19.70 0.07
CA TRP A 33 4.74 -18.68 1.09
C TRP A 33 6.11 -18.03 0.96
N VAL A 34 7.15 -18.83 0.73
CA VAL A 34 8.51 -18.34 0.51
C VAL A 34 8.57 -17.45 -0.73
N LEU A 35 7.97 -17.86 -1.85
CA LEU A 35 7.88 -17.04 -3.07
C LEU A 35 7.16 -15.71 -2.82
N LEU A 36 6.08 -15.72 -2.04
CA LEU A 36 5.34 -14.51 -1.68
C LEU A 36 6.16 -13.58 -0.76
N ALA A 37 6.99 -14.13 0.13
CA ALA A 37 7.91 -13.32 0.93
C ALA A 37 9.02 -12.70 0.07
N ILE A 38 9.63 -13.50 -0.83
CA ILE A 38 10.65 -13.04 -1.79
C ILE A 38 10.14 -11.88 -2.65
N SER A 39 8.87 -11.94 -3.05
CA SER A 39 8.24 -10.90 -3.88
C SER A 39 8.19 -9.51 -3.25
N VAL A 40 8.41 -9.42 -1.93
CA VAL A 40 8.43 -8.17 -1.18
C VAL A 40 9.82 -7.87 -0.66
N ILE A 41 10.51 -8.88 -0.12
CA ILE A 41 11.86 -8.71 0.45
C ILE A 41 12.85 -8.20 -0.61
N ILE A 42 12.80 -8.71 -1.85
CA ILE A 42 13.70 -8.23 -2.90
C ILE A 42 13.44 -6.74 -3.21
N PRO A 43 12.20 -6.30 -3.55
CA PRO A 43 11.92 -4.87 -3.70
C PRO A 43 12.34 -4.01 -2.51
N PHE A 44 12.11 -4.48 -1.27
CA PHE A 44 12.56 -3.74 -0.09
C PHE A 44 14.07 -3.57 -0.07
N ILE A 45 14.85 -4.62 -0.33
CA ILE A 45 16.31 -4.50 -0.44
C ILE A 45 16.69 -3.51 -1.54
N LEU A 46 16.06 -3.60 -2.71
CA LEU A 46 16.35 -2.73 -3.85
C LEU A 46 16.10 -1.25 -3.56
N ILE A 47 15.08 -0.92 -2.76
CA ILE A 47 14.78 0.46 -2.35
C ILE A 47 15.91 1.08 -1.51
N PHE A 48 16.65 0.27 -0.74
CA PHE A 48 17.79 0.73 0.06
C PHE A 48 19.13 0.63 -0.68
N THR A 49 19.17 0.03 -1.87
CA THR A 49 20.40 -0.03 -2.68
C THR A 49 20.49 1.18 -3.60
N PRO A 50 21.67 1.83 -3.71
CA PRO A 50 21.86 2.89 -4.68
C PRO A 50 21.56 2.37 -6.09
N HIS A 51 20.72 3.11 -6.83
CA HIS A 51 20.45 2.85 -8.23
C HIS A 51 21.75 2.94 -9.03
N SER A 52 22.12 1.84 -9.69
CA SER A 52 23.46 1.69 -10.26
C SER A 52 23.49 1.51 -11.77
N PHE A 53 22.35 1.23 -12.43
CA PHE A 53 22.34 0.80 -13.82
C PHE A 53 21.20 1.36 -14.70
N GLY A 54 20.09 1.87 -14.16
CA GLY A 54 18.89 2.18 -14.96
C GLY A 54 17.97 3.30 -14.45
N GLY A 55 18.34 4.03 -13.40
CA GLY A 55 17.52 5.12 -12.85
C GLY A 55 16.09 4.67 -12.56
N ARG A 56 15.08 5.43 -13.03
CA ARG A 56 13.66 5.08 -12.83
C ARG A 56 13.20 3.75 -13.43
N PHE A 57 13.95 3.17 -14.37
CA PHE A 57 13.60 1.85 -14.90
C PHE A 57 13.72 0.76 -13.82
N GLU A 58 14.64 0.92 -12.86
CA GLU A 58 14.78 -0.01 -11.75
C GLU A 58 13.56 0.04 -10.81
N ASN A 59 12.86 1.18 -10.73
CA ASN A 59 11.63 1.29 -9.94
C ASN A 59 10.49 0.41 -10.49
N LEU A 60 10.54 0.00 -11.76
CA LEU A 60 9.59 -0.98 -12.28
C LEU A 60 9.74 -2.33 -11.59
N LEU A 61 10.90 -2.66 -11.01
CA LEU A 61 11.09 -3.90 -10.26
C LEU A 61 10.20 -3.93 -9.01
N TYR A 62 9.86 -2.78 -8.44
CA TYR A 62 8.92 -2.66 -7.33
C TYR A 62 7.49 -3.05 -7.70
N PHE A 63 7.17 -3.02 -8.99
CA PHE A 63 5.91 -3.52 -9.54
C PHE A 63 6.05 -4.95 -10.08
N ILE A 64 7.02 -5.16 -10.97
CA ILE A 64 7.22 -6.40 -11.73
C ILE A 64 7.39 -7.58 -10.78
N LEU A 65 8.24 -7.46 -9.75
CA LEU A 65 8.50 -8.58 -8.83
C LEU A 65 7.26 -8.97 -8.01
N PRO A 66 6.61 -8.07 -7.24
CA PRO A 66 5.42 -8.46 -6.49
C PRO A 66 4.28 -8.89 -7.40
N PHE A 67 4.10 -8.26 -8.56
CA PHE A 67 3.08 -8.67 -9.54
C PHE A 67 3.35 -10.10 -10.02
N LEU A 68 4.50 -10.37 -10.65
CA LEU A 68 4.80 -11.68 -11.23
C LEU A 68 4.74 -12.80 -10.19
N PHE A 69 5.37 -12.62 -9.04
CA PHE A 69 5.40 -13.66 -8.00
C PHE A 69 4.03 -13.88 -7.38
N PHE A 70 3.22 -12.84 -7.15
CA PHE A 70 1.84 -13.01 -6.73
C PHE A 70 1.04 -13.79 -7.77
N GLY A 71 1.20 -13.46 -9.05
CA GLY A 71 0.63 -14.20 -10.18
C GLY A 71 1.01 -15.68 -10.13
N ILE A 72 2.30 -16.00 -10.04
CA ILE A 72 2.79 -17.38 -9.96
C ILE A 72 2.21 -18.12 -8.74
N VAL A 73 2.24 -17.51 -7.56
CA VAL A 73 1.73 -18.09 -6.30
C VAL A 73 0.23 -18.40 -6.39
N THR A 74 -0.53 -17.55 -7.09
CA THR A 74 -1.99 -17.64 -7.20
C THR A 74 -2.47 -18.34 -8.47
N ASN A 75 -1.56 -18.81 -9.33
CA ASN A 75 -1.88 -19.27 -10.69
C ASN A 75 -2.66 -18.20 -11.49
N TRP A 76 -2.20 -16.96 -11.42
CA TRP A 76 -2.72 -15.77 -12.10
C TRP A 76 -4.14 -15.37 -11.69
N LYS A 77 -4.60 -15.81 -10.51
CA LYS A 77 -5.91 -15.48 -9.94
C LYS A 77 -5.88 -14.16 -9.17
N TYR A 78 -5.70 -13.06 -9.91
CA TYR A 78 -5.70 -11.71 -9.33
C TYR A 78 -7.04 -11.30 -8.71
N ASP A 79 -8.14 -11.96 -9.06
CA ASP A 79 -9.44 -11.73 -8.44
C ASP A 79 -9.44 -11.98 -6.92
N LEU A 80 -8.41 -12.64 -6.37
CA LEU A 80 -8.17 -12.75 -4.93
C LEU A 80 -7.96 -11.39 -4.24
N ILE A 81 -7.33 -10.43 -4.93
CA ILE A 81 -7.06 -9.08 -4.42
C ILE A 81 -7.69 -7.97 -5.28
N CYS A 82 -8.15 -8.29 -6.49
CA CYS A 82 -8.78 -7.39 -7.45
C CYS A 82 -10.29 -7.69 -7.55
N LYS A 83 -11.05 -7.47 -6.46
CA LYS A 83 -12.50 -7.67 -6.48
C LYS A 83 -13.18 -6.64 -7.40
N LYS A 84 -14.40 -6.93 -7.84
CA LYS A 84 -15.14 -6.01 -8.73
C LYS A 84 -15.47 -4.68 -8.02
N PHE A 85 -15.43 -3.59 -8.78
CA PHE A 85 -15.97 -2.31 -8.35
C PHE A 85 -17.46 -2.42 -8.04
N GLN A 86 -17.91 -1.69 -7.02
CA GLN A 86 -19.32 -1.50 -6.69
C GLN A 86 -19.67 -0.02 -6.76
N LYS A 87 -20.96 0.29 -6.91
CA LYS A 87 -21.45 1.69 -6.98
C LYS A 87 -20.95 2.55 -5.81
N ASN A 88 -20.84 1.97 -4.61
CA ASN A 88 -20.38 2.67 -3.42
C ASN A 88 -18.88 3.02 -3.45
N ASP A 89 -18.08 2.40 -4.33
CA ASP A 89 -16.64 2.72 -4.46
C ASP A 89 -16.43 4.09 -5.07
N PHE A 90 -17.27 4.48 -6.04
CA PHE A 90 -17.22 5.81 -6.65
C PHE A 90 -17.49 6.94 -5.65
N LYS A 91 -18.23 6.65 -4.57
CA LYS A 91 -18.39 7.58 -3.44
C LYS A 91 -17.24 7.46 -2.43
N LEU A 92 -16.74 6.25 -2.20
CA LEU A 92 -15.67 5.99 -1.23
C LEU A 92 -14.34 6.66 -1.64
N ILE A 93 -13.96 6.54 -2.91
CA ILE A 93 -12.70 7.07 -3.45
C ILE A 93 -12.53 8.56 -3.15
N PRO A 94 -13.45 9.48 -3.57
CA PRO A 94 -13.27 10.90 -3.30
C PRO A 94 -13.30 11.23 -1.81
N ILE A 95 -14.09 10.53 -0.99
CA ILE A 95 -14.11 10.74 0.46
C ILE A 95 -12.73 10.41 1.06
N LEU A 96 -12.14 9.28 0.70
CA LEU A 96 -10.85 8.88 1.26
C LEU A 96 -9.72 9.81 0.79
N ILE A 97 -9.75 10.27 -0.46
CA ILE A 97 -8.80 11.28 -0.96
C ILE A 97 -8.90 12.57 -0.13
N ILE A 98 -10.11 13.09 0.10
CA ILE A 98 -10.31 14.32 0.89
C ILE A 98 -9.80 14.12 2.34
N LEU A 99 -10.09 12.97 2.94
CA LEU A 99 -9.61 12.68 4.30
C LEU A 99 -8.09 12.55 4.36
N GLU A 100 -7.46 11.97 3.34
CA GLU A 100 -6.01 11.86 3.21
C GLU A 100 -5.33 13.22 3.03
N PHE A 101 -5.96 14.14 2.29
CA PHE A 101 -5.52 15.54 2.21
C PHE A 101 -5.60 16.25 3.55
N ILE A 102 -6.75 16.19 4.22
CA ILE A 102 -6.95 16.83 5.52
C ILE A 102 -5.93 16.29 6.52
N PHE A 103 -5.72 14.97 6.54
CA PHE A 103 -4.74 14.33 7.40
C PHE A 103 -3.32 14.81 7.10
N SER A 104 -2.89 14.76 5.83
CA SER A 104 -1.53 15.14 5.43
C SER A 104 -1.22 16.61 5.74
N ILE A 105 -2.17 17.53 5.46
CA ILE A 105 -2.02 18.95 5.81
C ILE A 105 -1.95 19.14 7.33
N THR A 106 -2.82 18.46 8.08
CA THR A 106 -2.87 18.60 9.55
C THR A 106 -1.58 18.09 10.19
N VAL A 107 -1.11 16.91 9.79
CA VAL A 107 0.13 16.30 10.31
C VAL A 107 1.33 17.17 9.93
N GLY A 108 1.40 17.62 8.67
CA GLY A 108 2.45 18.53 8.22
C GLY A 108 2.49 19.84 9.02
N PHE A 109 1.32 20.44 9.23
CA PHE A 109 1.20 21.67 10.03
C PHE A 109 1.65 21.45 11.48
N ILE A 110 1.21 20.38 12.13
CA ILE A 110 1.60 20.03 13.51
C ILE A 110 3.13 19.85 13.59
N MET A 111 3.71 19.09 12.67
CA MET A 111 5.15 18.85 12.65
C MET A 111 5.96 20.13 12.47
N MET A 112 5.56 21.00 11.52
CA MET A 112 6.28 22.24 11.23
C MET A 112 6.13 23.28 12.34
N HIS A 113 4.92 23.49 12.85
CA HIS A 113 4.61 24.64 13.70
C HIS A 113 4.56 24.31 15.20
N ILE A 114 4.32 23.05 15.57
CA ILE A 114 4.28 22.62 16.97
C ILE A 114 5.59 21.94 17.38
N PHE A 115 6.14 21.09 16.51
CA PHE A 115 7.38 20.35 16.78
C PHE A 115 8.63 20.95 16.12
N ASN A 116 8.50 22.08 15.41
CA ASN A 116 9.61 22.75 14.72
C ASN A 116 10.42 21.82 13.81
N MET A 117 9.77 20.82 13.21
CA MET A 117 10.40 19.86 12.33
C MET A 117 10.48 20.42 10.90
N HIS A 118 11.64 20.23 10.26
CA HIS A 118 11.76 20.42 8.83
C HIS A 118 11.06 19.25 8.11
N ILE A 119 10.17 19.58 7.18
CA ILE A 119 9.53 18.59 6.29
C ILE A 119 10.15 18.76 4.91
N GLN A 120 10.94 17.78 4.49
CA GLN A 120 11.53 17.76 3.16
C GLN A 120 10.44 17.69 2.08
N SER A 121 10.63 18.42 0.99
CA SER A 121 9.78 18.31 -0.19
C SER A 121 9.90 16.91 -0.81
N ASN A 122 8.82 16.46 -1.45
CA ASN A 122 8.84 15.16 -2.13
C ASN A 122 9.90 15.17 -3.26
N PRO A 123 10.88 14.24 -3.28
CA PRO A 123 11.93 14.21 -4.30
C PRO A 123 11.41 14.16 -5.74
N VAL A 124 10.19 13.64 -5.94
CA VAL A 124 9.51 13.55 -7.24
C VAL A 124 9.30 14.92 -7.90
N PHE A 125 9.26 16.02 -7.14
CA PHE A 125 9.14 17.37 -7.69
C PHE A 125 10.24 17.71 -8.71
N THR A 126 11.42 17.09 -8.60
CA THR A 126 12.54 17.30 -9.55
C THR A 126 12.35 16.62 -10.90
N GLU A 127 11.37 15.72 -11.03
CA GLU A 127 11.19 14.87 -12.21
C GLU A 127 9.86 15.09 -12.94
N LEU A 128 9.05 16.07 -12.53
CA LEU A 128 7.70 16.29 -13.05
C LEU A 128 7.65 16.68 -14.55
N ASN A 129 8.73 17.27 -15.08
CA ASN A 129 8.88 17.59 -16.51
C ASN A 129 9.19 16.37 -17.39
N SER A 130 9.48 15.22 -16.79
CA SER A 130 9.83 14.01 -17.52
C SER A 130 8.57 13.30 -18.01
N LEU A 131 8.38 13.19 -19.32
CA LEU A 131 7.33 12.31 -19.87
C LEU A 131 7.52 10.86 -19.39
N PHE A 132 8.78 10.43 -19.26
CA PHE A 132 9.12 9.10 -18.79
C PHE A 132 8.64 8.85 -17.36
N PHE A 133 8.67 9.86 -16.49
CA PHE A 133 8.07 9.77 -15.15
C PHE A 133 6.60 9.37 -15.24
N TRP A 134 5.81 10.16 -15.98
CA TRP A 134 4.35 9.99 -16.04
C TRP A 134 3.93 8.66 -16.68
N VAL A 135 4.75 8.09 -17.57
CA VAL A 135 4.52 6.75 -18.13
C VAL A 135 4.74 5.66 -17.09
N LEU A 136 5.77 5.78 -16.26
CA LEU A 136 6.12 4.75 -15.26
C LEU A 136 5.33 4.90 -13.95
N PHE A 137 4.89 6.12 -13.63
CA PHE A 137 4.28 6.48 -12.36
C PHE A 137 3.09 5.58 -11.96
N PRO A 138 2.10 5.28 -12.84
CA PRO A 138 1.01 4.37 -12.48
C PRO A 138 1.48 2.96 -12.11
N PHE A 139 2.53 2.45 -12.76
CA PHE A 139 3.08 1.13 -12.44
C PHE A 139 3.79 1.16 -11.09
N GLN A 140 4.57 2.21 -10.83
CA GLN A 140 5.23 2.39 -9.53
C GLN A 140 4.20 2.43 -8.39
N ILE A 141 3.16 3.25 -8.52
CA ILE A 141 2.09 3.36 -7.50
C ILE A 141 1.35 2.03 -7.31
N PHE A 142 1.10 1.28 -8.38
CA PHE A 142 0.52 -0.06 -8.24
C PHE A 142 1.48 -1.04 -7.54
N GLY A 143 2.78 -0.94 -7.81
CA GLY A 143 3.83 -1.67 -7.08
C GLY A 143 3.82 -1.37 -5.59
N GLU A 144 3.72 -0.10 -5.20
CA GLU A 144 3.61 0.32 -3.80
C GLU A 144 2.37 -0.26 -3.10
N GLU A 145 1.22 -0.32 -3.79
CA GLU A 145 0.03 -0.99 -3.26
C GLU A 145 0.24 -2.49 -3.05
N LEU A 146 0.93 -3.17 -3.97
CA LEU A 146 1.28 -4.58 -3.80
C LEU A 146 2.25 -4.77 -2.64
N LEU A 147 3.23 -3.87 -2.46
CA LEU A 147 4.18 -3.88 -1.35
C LEU A 147 3.53 -3.57 0.01
N LYS A 148 2.31 -3.02 0.04
CA LYS A 148 1.47 -2.96 1.25
C LYS A 148 0.63 -4.22 1.43
N ILE A 149 -0.09 -4.62 0.38
CA ILE A 149 -1.12 -5.67 0.46
C ILE A 149 -0.50 -7.06 0.63
N ILE A 150 0.61 -7.37 -0.04
CA ILE A 150 1.23 -8.69 0.08
C ILE A 150 1.77 -8.93 1.51
N PRO A 151 2.55 -8.01 2.11
CA PRO A 151 2.94 -8.14 3.52
C PRO A 151 1.75 -8.21 4.46
N PHE A 152 0.69 -7.43 4.21
CA PHE A 152 -0.53 -7.51 5.00
C PHE A 152 -1.11 -8.91 5.01
N LEU A 153 -1.20 -9.58 3.84
CA LEU A 153 -1.72 -10.95 3.75
C LEU A 153 -0.81 -11.98 4.44
N ILE A 154 0.51 -11.79 4.38
CA ILE A 154 1.49 -12.62 5.09
C ILE A 154 1.30 -12.49 6.60
N PHE A 155 1.33 -11.27 7.12
CA PHE A 155 1.15 -11.00 8.55
C PHE A 155 -0.22 -11.43 9.04
N LEU A 156 -1.28 -11.17 8.27
CA LEU A 156 -2.64 -11.59 8.61
C LEU A 156 -2.70 -13.10 8.81
N THR A 157 -2.03 -13.86 7.95
CA THR A 157 -1.98 -15.32 8.07
C THR A 157 -1.21 -15.77 9.30
N ILE A 158 -0.06 -15.15 9.59
CA ILE A 158 0.77 -15.48 10.76
C ILE A 158 0.00 -15.17 12.04
N PHE A 159 -0.52 -13.94 12.19
CA PHE A 159 -1.22 -13.52 13.40
C PHE A 159 -2.56 -14.24 13.59
N TYR A 160 -3.24 -14.61 12.51
CA TYR A 160 -4.47 -15.38 12.65
C TYR A 160 -4.22 -16.78 13.19
N LYS A 161 -3.11 -17.43 12.82
CA LYS A 161 -2.72 -18.73 13.39
C LYS A 161 -2.38 -18.68 14.87
N VAL A 162 -1.98 -17.52 15.38
CA VAL A 162 -1.62 -17.33 16.79
C VAL A 162 -2.83 -16.87 17.62
N THR A 163 -3.59 -15.90 17.10
CA THR A 163 -4.66 -15.25 17.86
C THR A 163 -6.02 -15.93 17.70
N GLU A 164 -6.22 -16.70 16.63
CA GLU A 164 -7.51 -17.22 16.16
C GLU A 164 -8.59 -16.13 16.03
N ASN A 165 -8.18 -14.86 15.98
CA ASN A 165 -9.06 -13.70 15.98
C ASN A 165 -8.76 -12.84 14.75
N ARG A 166 -9.67 -12.90 13.77
CA ARG A 166 -9.55 -12.19 12.49
C ARG A 166 -9.39 -10.68 12.68
N LYS A 167 -10.16 -10.07 13.57
CA LYS A 167 -10.15 -8.61 13.77
C LYS A 167 -8.83 -8.14 14.36
N ILE A 168 -8.36 -8.83 15.42
CA ILE A 168 -7.08 -8.53 16.06
C ILE A 168 -5.94 -8.71 15.04
N SER A 169 -5.96 -9.81 14.28
CA SER A 169 -4.95 -10.09 13.26
C SER A 169 -4.91 -9.03 12.17
N ILE A 170 -6.07 -8.54 11.70
CA ILE A 170 -6.15 -7.44 10.73
C ILE A 170 -5.50 -6.18 11.31
N VAL A 171 -5.86 -5.79 12.54
CA VAL A 171 -5.34 -4.57 13.17
C VAL A 171 -3.82 -4.63 13.33
N ILE A 172 -3.29 -5.72 13.90
CA ILE A 172 -1.84 -5.89 14.09
C ILE A 172 -1.11 -5.87 12.74
N SER A 173 -1.63 -6.60 11.74
CA SER A 173 -1.02 -6.67 10.40
C SER A 173 -1.04 -5.31 9.72
N THR A 174 -2.14 -4.55 9.83
CA THR A 174 -2.22 -3.20 9.30
C THR A 174 -1.19 -2.30 9.95
N ILE A 175 -1.09 -2.27 11.29
CA ILE A 175 -0.11 -1.42 11.98
C ILE A 175 1.32 -1.72 11.52
N ILE A 176 1.70 -3.00 11.46
CA ILE A 176 3.04 -3.42 11.02
C ILE A 176 3.30 -2.99 9.58
N VAL A 177 2.33 -3.16 8.68
CA VAL A 177 2.48 -2.77 7.28
C VAL A 177 2.63 -1.26 7.10
N LEU A 178 1.87 -0.45 7.85
CA LEU A 178 2.03 1.01 7.77
C LEU A 178 3.40 1.46 8.29
N ILE A 179 3.92 0.82 9.35
CA ILE A 179 5.27 1.09 9.85
C ILE A 179 6.30 0.72 8.78
N ILE A 180 6.25 -0.49 8.23
CA ILE A 180 7.17 -0.94 7.17
C ILE A 180 7.08 0.00 5.96
N PHE A 181 5.88 0.37 5.54
CA PHE A 181 5.67 1.27 4.41
C PHE A 181 6.25 2.66 4.67
N GLY A 182 6.15 3.21 5.88
CA GLY A 182 6.87 4.43 6.25
C GLY A 182 8.39 4.25 6.18
N LEU A 183 8.91 3.16 6.75
CA LEU A 183 10.35 2.90 6.80
C LEU A 183 11.00 2.75 5.42
N ILE A 184 10.32 2.15 4.44
CA ILE A 184 10.88 2.03 3.07
C ILE A 184 11.01 3.38 2.37
N HIS A 185 10.39 4.45 2.87
CA HIS A 185 10.58 5.79 2.32
C HIS A 185 11.80 6.51 2.89
N LEU A 186 12.42 5.99 3.96
CA LEU A 186 13.56 6.64 4.61
C LEU A 186 14.76 6.92 3.68
N PRO A 187 15.08 6.12 2.65
CA PRO A 187 16.14 6.48 1.70
C PRO A 187 15.89 7.79 0.93
N ALA A 188 14.62 8.20 0.80
CA ALA A 188 14.22 9.39 0.06
C ALA A 188 13.99 10.63 0.97
N TYR A 189 13.95 10.44 2.29
CA TYR A 189 13.60 11.47 3.26
C TYR A 189 14.54 11.46 4.47
N ASP A 190 14.85 12.63 5.01
CA ASP A 190 15.81 12.81 6.10
C ASP A 190 15.31 12.46 7.52
N ASN A 191 14.00 12.27 7.72
CA ASN A 191 13.41 12.21 9.05
C ASN A 191 12.53 10.96 9.29
N LEU A 192 12.88 10.15 10.29
CA LEU A 192 12.15 8.94 10.65
C LEU A 192 10.69 9.21 11.08
N ILE A 193 10.47 10.25 11.87
CA ILE A 193 9.14 10.57 12.37
C ILE A 193 8.25 11.05 11.22
N SER A 194 8.79 11.85 10.30
CA SER A 194 8.04 12.30 9.12
C SER A 194 7.60 11.12 8.26
N VAL A 195 8.51 10.17 7.96
CA VAL A 195 8.16 9.02 7.12
C VAL A 195 7.16 8.08 7.77
N LEU A 196 7.21 7.92 9.10
CA LEU A 196 6.23 7.11 9.82
C LEU A 196 4.86 7.78 9.88
N LEU A 197 4.78 9.11 9.97
CA LEU A 197 3.51 9.84 10.10
C LEU A 197 2.88 10.16 8.74
N ILE A 198 3.65 10.63 7.77
CA ILE A 198 3.14 11.09 6.47
C ILE A 198 2.97 9.89 5.53
N GLN A 199 4.02 9.11 5.28
CA GLN A 199 3.97 7.99 4.34
C GLN A 199 3.36 6.75 4.99
N GLY A 200 3.85 6.37 6.17
CA GLY A 200 3.36 5.22 6.92
C GLY A 200 1.90 5.38 7.33
N LEU A 201 1.64 6.24 8.32
CA LEU A 201 0.31 6.45 8.85
C LEU A 201 -0.63 7.12 7.85
N GLY A 202 -0.15 8.02 6.98
CA GLY A 202 -0.98 8.61 5.92
C GLY A 202 -1.53 7.57 4.94
N SER A 203 -0.79 6.48 4.67
CA SER A 203 -1.30 5.38 3.85
C SER A 203 -2.45 4.56 4.51
N ILE A 204 -2.91 4.92 5.71
CA ILE A 204 -4.09 4.31 6.33
C ILE A 204 -5.35 4.42 5.46
N PHE A 205 -5.49 5.47 4.65
CA PHE A 205 -6.69 5.68 3.82
C PHE A 205 -6.74 4.71 2.64
N THR A 206 -5.62 4.54 1.94
CA THR A 206 -5.46 3.52 0.89
C THR A 206 -5.61 2.12 1.50
N MET A 207 -4.94 1.85 2.62
CA MET A 207 -5.08 0.58 3.32
C MET A 207 -6.52 0.31 3.76
N PHE A 208 -7.23 1.29 4.30
CA PHE A 208 -8.64 1.19 4.65
C PHE A 208 -9.52 0.91 3.43
N ALA A 209 -9.24 1.52 2.28
CA ALA A 209 -9.94 1.25 1.04
C ALA A 209 -9.84 -0.24 0.67
N TYR A 210 -8.64 -0.82 0.74
CA TYR A 210 -8.43 -2.25 0.54
C TYR A 210 -9.15 -3.08 1.61
N LEU A 211 -8.97 -2.77 2.90
CA LEU A 211 -9.62 -3.48 3.99
C LEU A 211 -11.15 -3.48 3.86
N LYS A 212 -11.76 -2.40 3.37
CA LYS A 212 -13.21 -2.31 3.18
C LYS A 212 -13.68 -3.11 1.97
N THR A 213 -13.01 -2.93 0.84
CA THR A 213 -13.51 -3.35 -0.49
C THR A 213 -12.97 -4.69 -0.97
N LYS A 214 -11.80 -5.10 -0.46
CA LYS A 214 -10.97 -6.22 -0.90
C LYS A 214 -10.50 -6.06 -2.35
N ASN A 215 -10.49 -4.82 -2.84
CA ASN A 215 -10.11 -4.48 -4.19
C ASN A 215 -8.91 -3.54 -4.18
N ILE A 216 -7.74 -4.05 -4.57
CA ILE A 216 -6.51 -3.27 -4.72
C ILE A 216 -6.70 -2.11 -5.68
N PHE A 217 -7.54 -2.22 -6.71
CA PHE A 217 -7.78 -1.11 -7.63
C PHE A 217 -8.44 0.10 -6.96
N VAL A 218 -9.25 -0.08 -5.91
CA VAL A 218 -9.82 1.05 -5.16
C VAL A 218 -8.71 1.77 -4.40
N SER A 219 -7.83 1.01 -3.73
CA SER A 219 -6.66 1.54 -3.02
C SER A 219 -5.71 2.28 -3.96
N PHE A 220 -5.38 1.63 -5.08
CA PHE A 220 -4.55 2.16 -6.15
C PHE A 220 -5.09 3.45 -6.73
N LEU A 221 -6.39 3.54 -7.06
CA LEU A 221 -6.95 4.76 -7.61
C LEU A 221 -6.92 5.92 -6.62
N ILE A 222 -7.15 5.65 -5.33
CA ILE A 222 -7.02 6.68 -4.29
C ILE A 222 -5.59 7.18 -4.24
N HIS A 223 -4.62 6.28 -4.15
CA HIS A 223 -3.20 6.62 -4.09
C HIS A 223 -2.75 7.40 -5.32
N LEU A 224 -3.05 6.89 -6.51
CA LEU A 224 -2.68 7.51 -7.78
C LEU A 224 -3.25 8.92 -7.91
N ILE A 225 -4.53 9.11 -7.60
CA ILE A 225 -5.19 10.40 -7.72
C ILE A 225 -4.69 11.36 -6.65
N PHE A 226 -4.53 10.90 -5.40
CA PHE A 226 -4.00 11.72 -4.31
C PHE A 226 -2.62 12.26 -4.68
N ASP A 227 -1.68 11.40 -5.04
CA ASP A 227 -0.33 11.80 -5.43
C ASP A 227 -0.34 12.74 -6.63
N THR A 228 -1.09 12.41 -7.69
CA THR A 228 -1.21 13.26 -8.87
C THR A 228 -1.66 14.68 -8.50
N ILE A 229 -2.68 14.81 -7.64
CA ILE A 229 -3.17 16.12 -7.20
C ILE A 229 -2.11 16.84 -6.36
N THR A 230 -1.41 16.15 -5.46
CA THR A 230 -0.34 16.76 -4.64
C THR A 230 0.85 17.26 -5.47
N PHE A 231 1.07 16.70 -6.66
CA PHE A 231 2.13 17.12 -7.58
C PHE A 231 1.73 18.29 -8.48
N LEU A 232 0.42 18.60 -8.61
CA LEU A 232 -0.07 19.71 -9.45
C LEU A 232 0.58 21.07 -9.14
N PRO A 233 0.76 21.50 -7.87
CA PRO A 233 1.44 22.76 -7.58
C PRO A 233 2.86 22.82 -8.13
N GLY A 234 3.55 21.67 -8.18
CA GLY A 234 4.88 21.57 -8.78
C GLY A 234 4.84 21.77 -10.28
N LEU A 235 3.87 21.18 -10.97
CA LEU A 235 3.68 21.34 -12.43
C LEU A 235 3.39 22.79 -12.86
N LEU A 236 2.77 23.60 -11.99
CA LEU A 236 2.43 24.99 -12.29
C LEU A 236 3.64 25.95 -12.24
N ILE A 237 4.78 25.50 -11.72
CA ILE A 237 5.99 26.31 -11.50
C ILE A 237 7.12 25.88 -12.47
N LEU A 238 6.87 24.88 -13.32
CA LEU A 238 7.78 24.40 -14.37
C LEU A 238 7.57 25.17 -15.68
#